data_AF-F4XLL9-F1
#
_entry.id   AF-F4XLL9-F1
#
_cell.length_a   1.000
_cell.length_b   1.000
_cell.length_c   1.000
_cell.angle_alpha   90.00
_cell.angle_beta   90.00
_cell.angle_gamma   90.00
#
_symmetry.space_group_name_H-M   'P 1'
#
loop_
_entity.id
_entity.type
_entity.pdbx_description
1 polymer ?
#
loop_
_entity_poly.entity_id
_entity_poly.type
_entity_poly.pdbx_seq_one_letter_code
_entity_poly.pdbx_strand_id
1 'polypeptide(L)'
;MPRTPRLTFDRGTLILHPPPRGKAWVEYATWDDRVEKFRIRGIHYRPLVESLLRDKVDFIDDAREFVPLPLVSSFEMEPYPHQLEALLAWKQAGRKGVVVLPTGAGKTYLAQLAMQDTPRSTIVVVPTLDLMHQWYAQLEAAFPDVEVGVLGGGSRDRTPILIATYDSATIHAETLGNRYALVIFDECHHLPTDFYKVIAEYAIAPYRLGLTATPDRSDGRHWDLNGLIGPEVYRKSPDQLAGLALADHKVIQIKVKLSQKERDRYNYCMTLRNDFLRASNIHLGSIKGWQQFVMASARSQSGRRAMLAHREAKEIALGTDGKLRILLDLLAQHYPEKMLIFTNGNATLYRISQELLIPAITHQTPVKERHDILKRFREGEYRCLAASHVLNEGVDVPDARVAIILSGTGSSREYIQRLGRVLRKGKDGEKVALLYEVVAEDTSEERTSWRRHGGGSKNEPRRRKQPEGAKTGKQLELLPEQGYQVKPRSSPRAAESKGKWGDEDDEF
;
A
#
# COMPACT_ATOMS: atom_id res chain seq x y z
N MET A 1 -45.71 -28.51 -22.75
CA MET A 1 -45.08 -27.26 -23.25
C MET A 1 -43.61 -27.28 -22.87
N PRO A 2 -42.67 -26.94 -23.77
CA PRO A 2 -41.27 -26.79 -23.37
C PRO A 2 -41.17 -25.70 -22.30
N ARG A 3 -40.57 -26.02 -21.15
CA ARG A 3 -40.34 -25.04 -20.08
C ARG A 3 -39.29 -24.04 -20.56
N THR A 4 -39.56 -22.75 -20.40
CA THR A 4 -38.60 -21.69 -20.72
C THR A 4 -37.35 -21.84 -19.84
N PRO A 5 -36.13 -21.81 -20.41
CA PRO A 5 -34.88 -21.78 -19.66
C PRO A 5 -34.85 -20.66 -18.63
N ARG A 6 -34.45 -20.96 -17.39
CA ARG A 6 -34.26 -19.97 -16.33
C ARG A 6 -32.80 -19.93 -15.90
N LEU A 7 -32.27 -18.72 -15.79
CA LEU A 7 -30.95 -18.43 -15.24
C LEU A 7 -31.14 -17.92 -13.81
N THR A 8 -30.61 -18.63 -12.82
CA THR A 8 -30.71 -18.28 -11.39
C THR A 8 -29.33 -18.21 -10.76
N PHE A 9 -29.13 -17.31 -9.81
CA PHE A 9 -27.87 -17.22 -9.05
C PHE A 9 -27.86 -18.18 -7.86
N ASP A 10 -26.75 -18.86 -7.64
CA ASP A 10 -26.52 -19.78 -6.51
C ASP A 10 -25.06 -19.69 -6.04
N ARG A 11 -24.84 -19.01 -4.92
CA ARG A 11 -23.56 -18.93 -4.17
C ARG A 11 -22.32 -18.70 -5.05
N GLY A 12 -22.36 -17.66 -5.88
CA GLY A 12 -21.25 -17.28 -6.76
C GLY A 12 -21.21 -18.00 -8.11
N THR A 13 -22.19 -18.87 -8.38
CA THR A 13 -22.40 -19.50 -9.68
C THR A 13 -23.81 -19.22 -10.19
N LEU A 14 -24.04 -19.53 -11.45
CA LEU A 14 -25.33 -19.47 -12.10
C LEU A 14 -25.79 -20.88 -12.42
N ILE A 15 -27.09 -21.13 -12.31
CA ILE A 15 -27.74 -22.35 -12.73
C ILE A 15 -28.62 -22.02 -13.93
N LEU A 16 -28.43 -22.73 -15.03
CA LEU A 16 -29.23 -22.59 -16.24
C LEU A 16 -30.08 -23.85 -16.43
N HIS A 17 -31.38 -23.75 -16.14
CA HIS A 17 -32.27 -24.91 -16.19
C HIS A 17 -33.73 -24.52 -16.53
N PRO A 18 -34.40 -25.27 -17.43
CA PRO A 18 -33.84 -26.29 -18.32
C PRO A 18 -32.83 -25.68 -19.31
N PRO A 19 -31.90 -26.47 -19.87
CA PRO A 19 -30.92 -25.97 -20.83
C PRO A 19 -31.61 -25.45 -22.10
N PRO A 20 -31.23 -24.27 -22.61
CA PRO A 20 -31.76 -23.74 -23.86
C PRO A 20 -31.33 -24.57 -25.07
N ARG A 21 -32.12 -24.50 -26.15
CA ARG A 21 -31.72 -25.01 -27.46
C ARG A 21 -30.55 -24.17 -28.01
N GLY A 22 -29.62 -24.82 -28.69
CA GLY A 22 -28.42 -24.17 -29.24
C GLY A 22 -27.14 -24.51 -28.47
N LYS A 23 -26.00 -24.06 -28.99
CA LYS A 23 -24.66 -24.36 -28.44
C LYS A 23 -23.99 -23.17 -27.73
N ALA A 24 -24.58 -21.97 -27.79
CA ALA A 24 -23.99 -20.73 -27.28
C ALA A 24 -23.61 -20.76 -25.78
N TRP A 25 -24.35 -21.51 -24.97
CA TRP A 25 -24.16 -21.58 -23.52
C TRP A 25 -23.20 -22.70 -23.09
N VAL A 26 -22.91 -23.65 -23.98
CA VAL A 26 -22.19 -24.90 -23.66
C VAL A 26 -20.74 -24.62 -23.26
N GLU A 27 -20.09 -23.62 -23.85
CA GLU A 27 -18.70 -23.26 -23.52
C GLU A 27 -18.54 -22.68 -22.11
N TYR A 28 -19.62 -22.15 -21.52
CA TYR A 28 -19.62 -21.53 -20.19
C TYR A 28 -20.05 -22.49 -19.08
N ALA A 29 -20.67 -23.61 -19.44
CA ALA A 29 -21.43 -24.45 -18.55
C ALA A 29 -20.77 -25.80 -18.28
N THR A 30 -20.77 -26.20 -17.01
CA THR A 30 -20.30 -27.50 -16.56
C THR A 30 -21.45 -28.23 -15.88
N TRP A 31 -21.64 -29.50 -16.19
CA TRP A 31 -22.61 -30.34 -15.49
C TRP A 31 -22.16 -30.60 -14.04
N ASP A 32 -23.05 -30.39 -13.07
CA ASP A 32 -22.81 -30.70 -11.65
C ASP A 32 -23.78 -31.79 -11.20
N ASP A 33 -23.26 -33.01 -11.03
CA ASP A 33 -24.01 -34.20 -10.63
C ASP A 33 -24.74 -34.03 -9.29
N ARG A 34 -24.22 -33.18 -8.39
CA ARG A 34 -24.78 -33.02 -7.04
C ARG A 34 -26.13 -32.29 -7.04
N VAL A 35 -26.37 -31.49 -8.07
CA VAL A 35 -27.61 -30.72 -8.24
C VAL A 35 -28.35 -31.08 -9.53
N GLU A 36 -27.82 -32.04 -10.30
CA GLU A 36 -28.33 -32.52 -11.59
C GLU A 36 -28.66 -31.37 -12.57
N LYS A 37 -27.79 -30.35 -12.59
CA LYS A 37 -27.97 -29.13 -13.39
C LYS A 37 -26.64 -28.61 -13.91
N PHE A 38 -26.72 -27.81 -14.97
CA PHE A 38 -25.57 -27.06 -15.48
C PHE A 38 -25.27 -25.84 -14.59
N ARG A 39 -24.03 -25.74 -14.13
CA ARG A 39 -23.49 -24.58 -13.42
C ARG A 39 -22.55 -23.78 -14.32
N ILE A 40 -22.60 -22.46 -14.17
CA ILE A 40 -21.73 -21.50 -14.85
C ILE A 40 -21.11 -20.60 -13.78
N ARG A 41 -19.82 -20.22 -13.92
CA ARG A 41 -19.19 -19.28 -12.97
C ARG A 41 -19.84 -17.91 -13.05
N GLY A 42 -20.03 -17.23 -11.91
CA GLY A 42 -20.68 -15.91 -11.84
C GLY A 42 -20.05 -14.89 -12.79
N ILE A 43 -18.71 -14.85 -12.86
CA ILE A 43 -17.94 -13.99 -13.76
C ILE A 43 -18.28 -14.13 -15.26
N HIS A 44 -18.85 -15.25 -15.68
CA HIS A 44 -19.27 -15.49 -17.07
C HIS A 44 -20.71 -15.01 -17.37
N TYR A 45 -21.41 -14.40 -16.41
CA TYR A 45 -22.79 -13.93 -16.57
C TYR A 45 -22.98 -13.07 -17.83
N ARG A 46 -22.20 -11.99 -17.96
CA ARG A 46 -22.31 -11.07 -19.09
C ARG A 46 -22.07 -11.74 -20.45
N PRO A 47 -20.93 -12.43 -20.71
CA PRO A 47 -20.70 -13.07 -22.00
C PRO A 47 -21.73 -14.15 -22.32
N LEU A 48 -22.23 -14.88 -21.31
CA LEU A 48 -23.33 -15.83 -21.48
C LEU A 48 -24.61 -15.13 -21.95
N VAL A 49 -25.05 -14.10 -21.23
CA VAL A 49 -26.28 -13.35 -21.54
C VAL A 49 -26.17 -12.69 -22.92
N GLU A 50 -25.05 -12.05 -23.24
CA GLU A 50 -24.81 -11.46 -24.57
C GLU A 50 -24.85 -12.52 -25.69
N SER A 51 -24.33 -13.72 -25.45
CA SER A 51 -24.37 -14.83 -26.41
C SER A 51 -25.78 -15.39 -26.60
N LEU A 52 -26.53 -15.57 -25.52
CA LEU A 52 -27.93 -16.01 -25.58
C LEU A 52 -28.81 -14.99 -26.33
N LEU A 53 -28.61 -13.69 -26.09
CA LEU A 53 -29.32 -12.62 -26.78
C LEU A 53 -28.93 -12.54 -28.26
N ARG A 54 -27.65 -12.70 -28.60
CA ARG A 54 -27.16 -12.73 -29.99
C ARG A 54 -27.81 -13.84 -30.79
N ASP A 55 -27.94 -15.02 -30.19
CA ASP A 55 -28.56 -16.20 -30.80
C ASP A 55 -30.10 -16.20 -30.70
N LYS A 56 -30.69 -15.12 -30.16
CA LYS A 56 -32.14 -14.94 -29.99
C LYS A 56 -32.79 -16.09 -29.22
N VAL A 57 -32.10 -16.57 -28.20
CA VAL A 57 -32.60 -17.60 -27.29
C VAL A 57 -33.53 -16.96 -26.26
N ASP A 58 -34.77 -17.44 -26.19
CA ASP A 58 -35.70 -17.02 -25.14
C ASP A 58 -35.34 -17.66 -23.79
N PHE A 59 -35.08 -16.83 -22.78
CA PHE A 59 -34.80 -17.27 -21.40
C PHE A 59 -35.29 -16.23 -20.38
N ILE A 60 -35.46 -16.68 -19.14
CA ILE A 60 -35.81 -15.82 -17.99
C ILE A 60 -34.55 -15.62 -17.15
N ASP A 61 -34.20 -14.36 -16.89
CA ASP A 61 -33.08 -13.99 -16.02
C ASP A 61 -33.55 -13.61 -14.62
N ASP A 62 -33.54 -14.60 -13.73
CA ASP A 62 -33.80 -14.46 -12.29
C ASP A 62 -32.49 -14.39 -11.48
N ALA A 63 -31.34 -14.32 -12.14
CA ALA A 63 -30.05 -14.28 -11.45
C ALA A 63 -29.74 -12.88 -10.91
N ARG A 64 -30.14 -11.84 -11.65
CA ARG A 64 -29.84 -10.44 -11.31
C ARG A 64 -30.73 -9.88 -10.20
N GLU A 65 -30.11 -9.34 -9.15
CA GLU A 65 -30.78 -8.56 -8.10
C GLU A 65 -30.37 -7.08 -8.13
N PHE A 66 -29.40 -6.70 -8.97
CA PHE A 66 -28.97 -5.31 -9.11
C PHE A 66 -30.05 -4.43 -9.74
N VAL A 67 -30.15 -3.18 -9.27
CA VAL A 67 -31.23 -2.24 -9.61
C VAL A 67 -30.72 -1.04 -10.43
N PRO A 68 -31.56 -0.41 -11.27
CA PRO A 68 -31.32 0.94 -11.77
C PRO A 68 -31.18 1.93 -10.61
N LEU A 69 -30.18 2.80 -10.68
CA LEU A 69 -29.93 3.83 -9.67
C LEU A 69 -29.34 5.07 -10.34
N PRO A 70 -30.17 6.02 -10.80
CA PRO A 70 -29.71 7.29 -11.32
C PRO A 70 -28.98 8.08 -10.23
N LEU A 71 -27.76 8.54 -10.52
CA LEU A 71 -26.96 9.32 -9.59
C LEU A 71 -26.85 10.75 -10.10
N VAL A 72 -27.39 11.69 -9.34
CA VAL A 72 -27.23 13.13 -9.57
C VAL A 72 -26.18 13.62 -8.57
N SER A 73 -25.09 14.22 -9.07
CA SER A 73 -24.08 14.78 -8.18
C SER A 73 -24.57 16.11 -7.61
N SER A 74 -24.41 16.31 -6.31
CA SER A 74 -24.60 17.61 -5.65
C SER A 74 -23.42 18.57 -5.86
N PHE A 75 -22.28 18.03 -6.32
CA PHE A 75 -21.03 18.75 -6.46
C PHE A 75 -20.47 18.56 -7.88
N GLU A 76 -20.51 19.64 -8.67
CA GLU A 76 -19.92 19.68 -10.01
C GLU A 76 -18.54 20.36 -9.94
N MET A 77 -17.49 19.56 -9.78
CA MET A 77 -16.13 19.98 -10.13
C MET A 77 -15.91 19.68 -11.60
N GLU A 78 -15.25 20.57 -12.36
CA GLU A 78 -14.87 20.23 -13.73
C GLU A 78 -13.81 19.11 -13.70
N PRO A 79 -14.08 17.94 -14.33
CA PRO A 79 -13.11 16.84 -14.34
C PRO A 79 -11.82 17.24 -15.06
N TYR A 80 -10.69 16.79 -14.54
CA TYR A 80 -9.43 16.97 -15.23
C TYR A 80 -9.40 16.17 -16.55
N PRO A 81 -8.68 16.63 -17.58
CA PRO A 81 -8.63 15.96 -18.89
C PRO A 81 -8.28 14.47 -18.80
N HIS A 82 -7.32 14.10 -17.95
CA HIS A 82 -6.91 12.71 -17.78
C HIS A 82 -7.99 11.81 -17.15
N GLN A 83 -8.95 12.39 -16.42
CA GLN A 83 -10.08 11.65 -15.84
C GLN A 83 -11.13 11.38 -16.91
N LEU A 84 -11.40 12.35 -17.79
CA LEU A 84 -12.29 12.17 -18.94
C LEU A 84 -11.70 11.17 -19.94
N GLU A 85 -10.41 11.28 -20.25
CA GLU A 85 -9.68 10.32 -21.10
C GLU A 85 -9.79 8.89 -20.52
N ALA A 86 -9.56 8.73 -19.21
CA ALA A 86 -9.67 7.43 -18.54
C ALA A 86 -11.10 6.87 -18.56
N LEU A 87 -12.11 7.71 -18.29
CA LEU A 87 -13.52 7.33 -18.34
C LEU A 87 -13.93 6.89 -19.76
N LEU A 88 -13.53 7.64 -20.78
CA LEU A 88 -13.80 7.32 -22.18
C LEU A 88 -13.15 6.00 -22.59
N ALA A 89 -11.87 5.79 -22.23
CA ALA A 89 -11.16 4.55 -22.51
C ALA A 89 -11.85 3.35 -21.82
N TRP A 90 -12.26 3.50 -20.56
CA TRP A 90 -13.01 2.47 -19.85
C TRP A 90 -14.37 2.17 -20.50
N LYS A 91 -15.09 3.20 -20.96
CA LYS A 91 -16.35 3.03 -21.72
C LYS A 91 -16.14 2.29 -23.03
N GLN A 92 -15.10 2.64 -23.79
CA GLN A 92 -14.75 1.98 -25.06
C GLN A 92 -14.37 0.50 -24.86
N ALA A 93 -13.75 0.16 -23.73
CA ALA A 93 -13.50 -1.22 -23.31
C ALA A 93 -14.76 -1.95 -22.79
N GLY A 94 -15.95 -1.44 -23.09
CA GLY A 94 -17.21 -2.03 -22.66
C GLY A 94 -17.46 -1.91 -21.16
N ARG A 95 -16.89 -0.90 -20.47
CA ARG A 95 -16.98 -0.69 -19.03
C ARG A 95 -16.37 -1.84 -18.19
N LYS A 96 -15.30 -2.44 -18.72
CA LYS A 96 -14.47 -3.43 -18.03
C LYS A 96 -12.99 -3.09 -18.22
N GLY A 97 -12.29 -2.76 -17.15
CA GLY A 97 -10.86 -2.50 -17.25
C GLY A 97 -10.22 -1.94 -15.99
N VAL A 98 -8.89 -1.90 -16.03
CA VAL A 98 -8.05 -1.30 -14.99
C VAL A 98 -7.54 0.05 -15.48
N VAL A 99 -7.70 1.07 -14.64
CA VAL A 99 -7.17 2.41 -14.83
C VAL A 99 -6.00 2.61 -13.88
N VAL A 100 -4.85 2.95 -14.47
CA VAL A 100 -3.61 3.20 -13.75
C VAL A 100 -3.38 4.70 -13.65
N LEU A 101 -3.67 5.24 -12.48
CA LEU A 101 -3.51 6.65 -12.17
C LEU A 101 -2.72 6.80 -10.87
N PRO A 102 -1.77 7.73 -10.80
CA PRO A 102 -1.00 7.90 -9.60
C PRO A 102 -1.91 8.50 -8.51
N THR A 103 -1.60 8.24 -7.24
CA THR A 103 -2.38 8.73 -6.08
C THR A 103 -2.73 10.23 -6.16
N GLY A 104 -3.86 10.71 -5.66
CA GLY A 104 -4.19 12.15 -5.76
C GLY A 104 -4.51 12.69 -7.18
N ALA A 105 -4.41 11.89 -8.25
CA ALA A 105 -4.95 12.24 -9.58
C ALA A 105 -6.50 12.19 -9.65
N GLY A 106 -7.16 12.05 -8.49
CA GLY A 106 -8.61 11.95 -8.35
C GLY A 106 -9.19 10.60 -8.78
N LYS A 107 -8.58 9.48 -8.35
CA LYS A 107 -9.11 8.12 -8.58
C LYS A 107 -10.54 7.96 -8.07
N THR A 108 -10.84 8.49 -6.87
CA THR A 108 -12.22 8.47 -6.34
C THR A 108 -13.17 9.27 -7.22
N TYR A 109 -12.76 10.44 -7.70
CA TYR A 109 -13.59 11.27 -8.57
C TYR A 109 -13.85 10.58 -9.92
N LEU A 110 -12.84 9.94 -10.51
CA LEU A 110 -13.05 9.06 -11.67
C LEU A 110 -14.06 7.94 -11.39
N ALA A 111 -14.02 7.34 -10.20
CA ALA A 111 -14.99 6.32 -9.81
C ALA A 111 -16.42 6.88 -9.73
N GLN A 112 -16.59 8.07 -9.16
CA GLN A 112 -17.88 8.77 -9.12
C GLN A 112 -18.41 9.04 -10.54
N LEU A 113 -17.57 9.52 -11.45
CA LEU A 113 -17.94 9.69 -12.86
C LEU A 113 -18.36 8.36 -13.52
N ALA A 114 -17.65 7.27 -13.22
CA ALA A 114 -18.00 5.93 -13.72
C ALA A 114 -19.34 5.43 -13.16
N MET A 115 -19.65 5.73 -11.89
CA MET A 115 -20.93 5.43 -11.25
C MET A 115 -22.08 6.22 -11.88
N GLN A 116 -21.86 7.51 -12.20
CA GLN A 116 -22.86 8.32 -12.90
C GLN A 116 -23.11 7.83 -14.34
N ASP A 117 -22.05 7.47 -15.07
CA ASP A 117 -22.17 6.89 -16.42
C ASP A 117 -22.78 5.48 -16.43
N THR A 118 -22.83 4.84 -15.26
CA THR A 118 -23.36 3.49 -15.04
C THR A 118 -24.40 3.49 -13.92
N PRO A 119 -25.59 4.10 -14.13
CA PRO A 119 -26.58 4.36 -13.08
C PRO A 119 -27.25 3.07 -12.58
N ARG A 120 -26.54 2.32 -11.76
CA ARG A 120 -26.88 0.99 -11.24
C ARG A 120 -26.33 0.83 -9.83
N SER A 121 -26.88 -0.13 -9.07
CA SER A 121 -26.30 -0.51 -7.78
C SER A 121 -24.81 -0.84 -7.92
N THR A 122 -24.00 -0.26 -7.02
CA THR A 122 -22.54 -0.30 -7.08
C THR A 122 -21.96 -0.80 -5.76
N ILE A 123 -20.92 -1.64 -5.85
CA ILE A 123 -20.08 -1.96 -4.70
C ILE A 123 -18.65 -1.45 -4.94
N VAL A 124 -18.11 -0.77 -3.95
CA VAL A 124 -16.71 -0.32 -3.92
C VAL A 124 -15.95 -1.19 -2.92
N VAL A 125 -14.88 -1.83 -3.37
CA VAL A 125 -14.04 -2.71 -2.56
C VAL A 125 -12.71 -2.01 -2.28
N VAL A 126 -12.37 -1.84 -1.00
CA VAL A 126 -11.19 -1.08 -0.54
C VAL A 126 -10.31 -1.93 0.40
N PRO A 127 -8.99 -1.68 0.49
CA PRO A 127 -8.10 -2.52 1.30
C PRO A 127 -8.18 -2.27 2.81
N THR A 128 -8.52 -1.05 3.26
CA THR A 128 -8.46 -0.67 4.68
C THR A 128 -9.76 -0.02 5.17
N LEU A 129 -10.00 -0.08 6.48
CA LEU A 129 -11.13 0.62 7.12
C LEU A 129 -11.01 2.14 7.01
N ASP A 130 -9.78 2.67 7.04
CA ASP A 130 -9.53 4.11 6.86
C ASP A 130 -10.01 4.57 5.47
N LEU A 131 -9.67 3.83 4.41
CA LEU A 131 -10.19 4.10 3.06
C LEU A 131 -11.69 3.94 2.98
N MET A 132 -12.25 2.93 3.64
CA MET A 132 -13.70 2.73 3.67
C MET A 132 -14.42 3.97 4.20
N HIS A 133 -13.95 4.55 5.32
CA HIS A 133 -14.52 5.78 5.86
C HIS A 133 -14.29 7.00 4.95
N GLN A 134 -13.13 7.10 4.30
CA GLN A 134 -12.87 8.16 3.34
C GLN A 134 -13.81 8.08 2.13
N TRP A 135 -13.98 6.89 1.56
CA TRP A 135 -14.90 6.64 0.46
C TRP A 135 -16.34 6.93 0.88
N TYR A 136 -16.72 6.56 2.10
CA TYR A 136 -18.06 6.81 2.63
C TYR A 136 -18.38 8.31 2.65
N ALA A 137 -17.50 9.11 3.26
CA ALA A 137 -17.67 10.56 3.29
C ALA A 137 -17.67 11.19 1.88
N GLN A 138 -16.85 10.69 0.96
CA GLN A 138 -16.79 11.20 -0.41
C GLN A 138 -18.05 10.85 -1.23
N LEU A 139 -18.64 9.68 -1.03
CA LEU A 139 -19.86 9.27 -1.73
C LEU A 139 -21.11 9.90 -1.12
N GLU A 140 -21.21 10.03 0.21
CA GLU A 140 -22.30 10.79 0.85
C GLU A 140 -22.29 12.25 0.40
N ALA A 141 -21.11 12.88 0.35
CA ALA A 141 -20.99 14.26 -0.10
C ALA A 141 -21.39 14.41 -1.59
N ALA A 142 -21.02 13.45 -2.45
CA ALA A 142 -21.32 13.50 -3.88
C ALA A 142 -22.78 13.15 -4.20
N PHE A 143 -23.38 12.21 -3.47
CA PHE A 143 -24.71 11.66 -3.75
C PHE A 143 -25.59 11.69 -2.48
N PRO A 144 -25.98 12.88 -1.98
CA PRO A 144 -26.69 13.02 -0.71
C PRO A 144 -28.08 12.39 -0.69
N ASP A 145 -28.70 12.23 -1.87
CA ASP A 145 -30.05 11.67 -2.00
C ASP A 145 -30.07 10.12 -2.06
N VAL A 146 -28.91 9.47 -1.94
CA VAL A 146 -28.76 8.03 -2.09
C VAL A 146 -28.17 7.42 -0.83
N GLU A 147 -28.76 6.32 -0.36
CA GLU A 147 -28.26 5.59 0.80
C GLU A 147 -26.93 4.90 0.46
N VAL A 148 -25.86 5.36 1.12
CA VAL A 148 -24.53 4.74 1.10
C VAL A 148 -24.36 3.91 2.36
N GLY A 149 -23.87 2.68 2.23
CA GLY A 149 -23.67 1.76 3.35
C GLY A 149 -22.26 1.22 3.40
N VAL A 150 -21.89 0.64 4.55
CA VAL A 150 -20.57 0.05 4.78
C VAL A 150 -20.66 -1.41 5.23
N LEU A 151 -19.74 -2.23 4.72
CA LEU A 151 -19.54 -3.63 5.10
C LEU A 151 -18.09 -3.85 5.53
N GLY A 152 -17.85 -3.73 6.83
CA GLY A 152 -16.53 -3.79 7.43
C GLY A 152 -16.48 -3.10 8.78
N GLY A 153 -15.47 -3.42 9.61
CA GLY A 153 -15.29 -2.76 10.91
C GLY A 153 -16.42 -2.98 11.92
N GLY A 154 -17.24 -4.01 11.71
CA GLY A 154 -18.42 -4.33 12.52
C GLY A 154 -19.76 -3.95 11.87
N SER A 155 -19.78 -3.10 10.84
CA SER A 155 -21.01 -2.77 10.09
C SER A 155 -21.38 -3.85 9.07
N ARG A 156 -22.67 -3.99 8.78
CA ARG A 156 -23.26 -4.98 7.86
C ARG A 156 -24.43 -4.41 7.07
N ASP A 157 -24.24 -3.23 6.49
CA ASP A 157 -25.29 -2.54 5.76
C ASP A 157 -25.64 -3.23 4.44
N ARG A 158 -26.86 -2.97 3.95
CA ARG A 158 -27.39 -3.56 2.70
C ARG A 158 -28.02 -2.49 1.82
N THR A 159 -27.17 -1.64 1.26
CA THR A 159 -27.57 -0.46 0.50
C THR A 159 -27.33 -0.64 -1.01
N PRO A 160 -27.97 0.20 -1.86
CA PRO A 160 -27.73 0.23 -3.31
C PRO A 160 -26.29 0.64 -3.69
N ILE A 161 -25.65 1.49 -2.88
CA ILE A 161 -24.22 1.80 -2.94
C ILE A 161 -23.56 1.27 -1.68
N LEU A 162 -22.70 0.26 -1.81
CA LEU A 162 -22.03 -0.38 -0.68
C LEU A 162 -20.51 -0.21 -0.77
N ILE A 163 -19.87 0.17 0.33
CA ILE A 163 -18.41 0.19 0.44
C ILE A 163 -17.99 -0.96 1.36
N ALA A 164 -17.15 -1.85 0.88
CA ALA A 164 -16.72 -3.03 1.62
C ALA A 164 -15.19 -3.13 1.68
N THR A 165 -14.65 -3.63 2.78
CA THR A 165 -13.23 -4.03 2.78
C THR A 165 -13.04 -5.32 1.97
N TYR A 166 -11.85 -5.54 1.40
CA TYR A 166 -11.53 -6.80 0.69
C TYR A 166 -11.84 -8.04 1.53
N ASP A 167 -11.48 -8.04 2.81
CA ASP A 167 -11.75 -9.15 3.73
C ASP A 167 -13.26 -9.39 3.88
N SER A 168 -14.03 -8.32 4.14
CA SER A 168 -15.47 -8.43 4.37
C SER A 168 -16.22 -8.81 3.08
N ALA A 169 -15.82 -8.25 1.95
CA ALA A 169 -16.36 -8.59 0.64
C ALA A 169 -16.10 -10.05 0.27
N THR A 170 -14.92 -10.58 0.63
CA THR A 170 -14.57 -11.99 0.41
C THR A 170 -15.44 -12.92 1.24
N ILE A 171 -15.58 -12.63 2.54
CA ILE A 171 -16.41 -13.42 3.46
C ILE A 171 -17.88 -13.47 2.97
N HIS A 172 -18.36 -12.40 2.36
CA HIS A 172 -19.74 -12.27 1.89
C HIS A 172 -19.90 -12.45 0.37
N ALA A 173 -18.86 -12.88 -0.35
CA ALA A 173 -18.84 -12.90 -1.82
C ALA A 173 -20.00 -13.69 -2.42
N GLU A 174 -20.38 -14.82 -1.80
CA GLU A 174 -21.53 -15.63 -2.21
C GLU A 174 -22.86 -14.88 -2.13
N THR A 175 -23.02 -13.99 -1.14
CA THR A 175 -24.27 -13.23 -0.92
C THR A 175 -24.32 -11.91 -1.69
N LEU A 176 -23.16 -11.32 -1.99
CA LEU A 176 -23.06 -10.04 -2.70
C LEU A 176 -23.04 -10.24 -4.22
N GLY A 177 -22.72 -11.45 -4.70
CA GLY A 177 -22.36 -11.71 -6.09
C GLY A 177 -23.40 -11.30 -7.13
N ASN A 178 -24.69 -11.22 -6.80
CA ASN A 178 -25.76 -10.83 -7.71
C ASN A 178 -26.41 -9.46 -7.47
N ARG A 179 -25.99 -8.74 -6.42
CA ARG A 179 -26.67 -7.51 -5.95
C ARG A 179 -26.19 -6.22 -6.60
N TYR A 180 -25.00 -6.24 -7.21
CA TYR A 180 -24.36 -5.04 -7.77
C TYR A 180 -24.04 -5.24 -9.25
N ALA A 181 -24.37 -4.25 -10.07
CA ALA A 181 -24.07 -4.28 -11.51
C ALA A 181 -22.67 -3.73 -11.82
N LEU A 182 -22.20 -2.77 -11.01
CA LEU A 182 -20.87 -2.19 -11.09
C LEU A 182 -20.07 -2.59 -9.84
N VAL A 183 -18.87 -3.13 -10.06
CA VAL A 183 -17.91 -3.39 -9.00
C VAL A 183 -16.67 -2.53 -9.25
N ILE A 184 -16.31 -1.73 -8.25
CA ILE A 184 -15.12 -0.89 -8.26
C ILE A 184 -14.12 -1.46 -7.27
N PHE A 185 -12.92 -1.78 -7.73
CA PHE A 185 -11.82 -2.25 -6.90
C PHE A 185 -10.81 -1.12 -6.74
N ASP A 186 -10.77 -0.51 -5.55
CA ASP A 186 -9.70 0.43 -5.22
C ASP A 186 -8.45 -0.33 -4.78
N GLU A 187 -7.29 0.18 -5.16
CA GLU A 187 -6.01 -0.52 -5.07
C GLU A 187 -6.10 -1.98 -5.58
N CYS A 188 -6.63 -2.14 -6.81
CA CYS A 188 -6.98 -3.45 -7.36
C CYS A 188 -5.81 -4.44 -7.47
N HIS A 189 -4.57 -4.00 -7.27
CA HIS A 189 -3.38 -4.86 -7.18
C HIS A 189 -3.42 -5.87 -6.00
N HIS A 190 -4.33 -5.68 -5.02
CA HIS A 190 -4.61 -6.67 -3.98
C HIS A 190 -5.47 -7.86 -4.47
N LEU A 191 -6.34 -7.66 -5.46
CA LEU A 191 -7.33 -8.66 -5.89
C LEU A 191 -6.77 -10.04 -6.32
N PRO A 192 -5.60 -10.17 -7.00
CA PRO A 192 -5.07 -11.45 -7.51
C PRO A 192 -4.56 -12.47 -6.47
N THR A 193 -5.00 -12.36 -5.22
CA THR A 193 -4.71 -13.39 -4.21
C THR A 193 -5.76 -14.50 -4.28
N ASP A 194 -5.39 -15.72 -3.89
CA ASP A 194 -6.34 -16.85 -3.88
C ASP A 194 -7.53 -16.61 -2.96
N PHE A 195 -7.34 -15.76 -1.94
CA PHE A 195 -8.39 -15.35 -1.03
C PHE A 195 -9.32 -14.28 -1.65
N TYR A 196 -8.80 -13.23 -2.27
CA TYR A 196 -9.62 -12.11 -2.74
C TYR A 196 -10.23 -12.30 -4.13
N LYS A 197 -9.64 -13.14 -4.99
CA LYS A 197 -10.14 -13.34 -6.37
C LYS A 197 -11.61 -13.78 -6.44
N VAL A 198 -12.08 -14.48 -5.40
CA VAL A 198 -13.47 -14.97 -5.31
C VAL A 198 -14.50 -13.84 -5.36
N ILE A 199 -14.15 -12.62 -4.90
CA ILE A 199 -15.03 -11.44 -5.01
C ILE A 199 -15.40 -11.20 -6.47
N ALA A 200 -14.41 -11.27 -7.37
CA ALA A 200 -14.60 -11.04 -8.79
C ALA A 200 -15.15 -12.29 -9.51
N GLU A 201 -14.74 -13.49 -9.11
CA GLU A 201 -15.20 -14.75 -9.72
C GLU A 201 -16.68 -15.02 -9.45
N TYR A 202 -17.16 -14.69 -8.24
CA TYR A 202 -18.53 -14.93 -7.80
C TYR A 202 -19.49 -13.81 -8.20
N ALA A 203 -18.98 -12.61 -8.47
CA ALA A 203 -19.79 -11.50 -8.94
C ALA A 203 -20.28 -11.72 -10.38
N ILE A 204 -21.58 -11.55 -10.60
CA ILE A 204 -22.19 -11.51 -11.95
C ILE A 204 -22.09 -10.11 -12.58
N ALA A 205 -21.57 -9.13 -11.81
CA ALA A 205 -21.47 -7.73 -12.20
C ALA A 205 -20.90 -7.56 -13.62
N PRO A 206 -21.71 -7.04 -14.58
CA PRO A 206 -21.28 -6.86 -15.96
C PRO A 206 -20.24 -5.74 -16.14
N TYR A 207 -20.19 -4.79 -15.21
CA TYR A 207 -19.30 -3.64 -15.25
C TYR A 207 -18.26 -3.70 -14.13
N ARG A 208 -16.99 -3.48 -14.48
CA ARG A 208 -15.86 -3.65 -13.55
C ARG A 208 -14.83 -2.55 -13.77
N LEU A 209 -14.48 -1.86 -12.70
CA LEU A 209 -13.45 -0.84 -12.72
C LEU A 209 -12.38 -1.18 -11.69
N GLY A 210 -11.14 -1.35 -12.13
CA GLY A 210 -9.98 -1.45 -11.25
C GLY A 210 -9.26 -0.11 -11.19
N LEU A 211 -8.93 0.35 -9.99
CA LEU A 211 -8.16 1.57 -9.76
C LEU A 211 -6.86 1.19 -9.05
N THR A 212 -5.72 1.59 -9.60
CA THR A 212 -4.42 1.36 -8.95
C THR A 212 -3.43 2.41 -9.39
N ALA A 213 -2.45 2.73 -8.54
CA ALA A 213 -1.29 3.50 -8.98
C ALA A 213 -0.17 2.59 -9.54
N THR A 214 -0.25 1.29 -9.25
CA THR A 214 0.89 0.37 -9.28
C THR A 214 0.41 -1.03 -9.69
N PRO A 215 0.15 -1.28 -10.99
CA PRO A 215 -0.33 -2.58 -11.47
C PRO A 215 0.80 -3.63 -11.49
N ASP A 216 2.06 -3.20 -11.56
CA ASP A 216 3.22 -4.06 -11.80
C ASP A 216 3.71 -4.73 -10.50
N ARG A 217 3.30 -5.98 -10.27
CA ARG A 217 3.83 -6.82 -9.19
C ARG A 217 5.06 -7.60 -9.63
N SER A 218 6.04 -7.74 -8.72
CA SER A 218 7.28 -8.52 -8.94
C SER A 218 7.06 -10.03 -9.11
N ASP A 219 5.84 -10.52 -8.86
CA ASP A 219 5.45 -11.94 -8.96
C ASP A 219 4.79 -12.31 -10.30
N GLY A 220 4.56 -11.34 -11.20
CA GLY A 220 4.00 -11.60 -12.52
C GLY A 220 2.48 -11.85 -12.55
N ARG A 221 1.75 -11.71 -11.45
CA ARG A 221 0.30 -11.97 -11.37
C ARG A 221 -0.60 -10.85 -11.93
N HIS A 222 -0.03 -9.85 -12.60
CA HIS A 222 -0.82 -8.79 -13.24
C HIS A 222 -1.74 -9.33 -14.34
N TRP A 223 -1.38 -10.45 -14.99
CA TRP A 223 -2.24 -11.13 -15.96
C TRP A 223 -3.57 -11.62 -15.38
N ASP A 224 -3.60 -11.93 -14.08
CA ASP A 224 -4.83 -12.39 -13.41
C ASP A 224 -5.89 -11.28 -13.35
N LEU A 225 -5.48 -10.00 -13.30
CA LEU A 225 -6.40 -8.86 -13.33
C LEU A 225 -7.18 -8.76 -14.65
N ASN A 226 -6.58 -9.18 -15.77
CA ASN A 226 -7.26 -9.17 -17.07
C ASN A 226 -8.46 -10.12 -17.07
N GLY A 227 -8.32 -11.28 -16.44
CA GLY A 227 -9.40 -12.25 -16.29
C GLY A 227 -10.46 -11.80 -15.28
N LEU A 228 -10.03 -11.18 -14.17
CA LEU A 228 -10.91 -10.81 -13.06
C LEU A 228 -11.66 -9.50 -13.27
N ILE A 229 -11.01 -8.46 -13.83
CA ILE A 229 -11.59 -7.12 -14.01
C ILE A 229 -11.72 -6.82 -15.51
N GLY A 230 -10.60 -6.89 -16.22
CA GLY A 230 -10.45 -6.49 -17.62
C GLY A 230 -9.04 -5.97 -17.88
N PRO A 231 -8.68 -5.69 -19.16
CA PRO A 231 -7.36 -5.21 -19.51
C PRO A 231 -7.05 -3.85 -18.86
N GLU A 232 -5.78 -3.47 -18.84
CA GLU A 232 -5.41 -2.09 -18.61
C GLU A 232 -5.92 -1.22 -19.76
N VAL A 233 -6.85 -0.32 -19.47
CA VAL A 233 -7.52 0.53 -20.48
C VAL A 233 -6.90 1.91 -20.56
N TYR A 234 -6.24 2.35 -19.50
CA TYR A 234 -5.65 3.68 -19.43
C TYR A 234 -4.53 3.72 -18.39
N ARG A 235 -3.43 4.38 -18.74
CA ARG A 235 -2.30 4.65 -17.84
C ARG A 235 -1.79 6.07 -18.05
N LYS A 236 -1.59 6.80 -16.95
CA LYS A 236 -0.69 7.96 -16.94
C LYS A 236 0.34 7.86 -15.82
N SER A 237 1.58 8.15 -16.16
CA SER A 237 2.64 8.26 -15.16
C SER A 237 2.52 9.59 -14.39
N PRO A 238 3.12 9.68 -13.18
CA PRO A 238 3.29 10.96 -12.51
C PRO A 238 3.91 12.01 -13.43
N ASP A 239 4.97 11.66 -14.18
CA ASP A 239 5.69 12.58 -15.08
C ASP A 239 4.81 13.15 -16.20
N GLN A 240 3.85 12.37 -16.70
CA GLN A 240 2.90 12.80 -17.73
C GLN A 240 1.78 13.69 -17.20
N LEU A 241 1.49 13.61 -15.90
CA LEU A 241 0.57 14.51 -15.19
C LEU A 241 1.32 15.72 -14.61
N ALA A 242 2.67 15.66 -14.56
CA ALA A 242 3.57 16.66 -14.01
C ALA A 242 3.64 17.97 -14.80
N GLY A 243 2.83 18.14 -15.85
CA GLY A 243 2.73 19.41 -16.54
C GLY A 243 2.35 20.58 -15.61
N LEU A 244 1.68 20.32 -14.47
CA LEU A 244 1.22 21.37 -13.55
C LEU A 244 1.20 21.04 -12.04
N ALA A 245 1.55 19.83 -11.57
CA ALA A 245 1.24 19.46 -10.17
C ALA A 245 2.16 18.45 -9.45
N LEU A 246 3.41 18.25 -9.89
CA LEU A 246 4.40 17.57 -9.04
C LEU A 246 5.20 18.64 -8.32
N ALA A 247 5.15 18.63 -6.99
CA ALA A 247 6.05 19.45 -6.20
C ALA A 247 7.49 18.99 -6.48
N ASP A 248 8.30 19.88 -7.06
CA ASP A 248 9.75 19.72 -7.07
C ASP A 248 10.19 19.47 -5.62
N HIS A 249 10.67 18.27 -5.33
CA HIS A 249 11.30 17.95 -4.06
C HIS A 249 12.77 17.64 -4.31
N LYS A 250 13.64 18.16 -3.45
CA LYS A 250 15.07 17.91 -3.52
C LYS A 250 15.38 16.67 -2.70
N VAL A 251 15.86 15.62 -3.36
CA VAL A 251 16.37 14.42 -2.70
C VAL A 251 17.81 14.64 -2.25
N ILE A 252 18.09 14.46 -0.96
CA ILE A 252 19.42 14.60 -0.36
C ILE A 252 19.80 13.26 0.27
N GLN A 253 20.77 12.58 -0.32
CA GLN A 253 21.31 11.35 0.23
C GLN A 253 22.42 11.66 1.23
N ILE A 254 22.29 11.14 2.46
CA ILE A 254 23.29 11.22 3.51
C ILE A 254 23.80 9.80 3.76
N LYS A 255 25.10 9.62 3.60
CA LYS A 255 25.78 8.36 3.88
C LYS A 255 26.34 8.37 5.30
N VAL A 256 26.12 7.29 6.04
CA VAL A 256 26.53 7.14 7.44
C VAL A 256 27.42 5.91 7.59
N LYS A 257 28.55 6.10 8.26
CA LYS A 257 29.45 4.98 8.59
C LYS A 257 29.01 4.30 9.87
N LEU A 258 29.10 2.98 9.89
CA LEU A 258 29.01 2.21 11.13
C LEU A 258 30.15 2.59 12.06
N SER A 259 29.88 2.68 13.36
CA SER A 259 30.95 2.73 14.37
C SER A 259 31.80 1.46 14.31
N GLN A 260 33.01 1.51 14.88
CA GLN A 260 33.91 0.33 14.87
C GLN A 260 33.24 -0.90 15.51
N LYS A 261 32.55 -0.70 16.65
CA LYS A 261 31.82 -1.77 17.35
C LYS A 261 30.70 -2.37 16.49
N GLU A 262 29.88 -1.53 15.86
CA GLU A 262 28.82 -1.98 14.94
C GLU A 262 29.40 -2.69 13.71
N ARG A 263 30.50 -2.17 13.16
CA ARG A 263 31.17 -2.74 11.99
C ARG A 263 31.73 -4.12 12.30
N ASP A 264 32.40 -4.29 13.42
CA ASP A 264 32.96 -5.57 13.86
C ASP A 264 31.84 -6.60 14.07
N ARG A 265 30.75 -6.19 14.72
CA ARG A 265 29.59 -7.07 14.94
C ARG A 265 28.89 -7.43 13.63
N TYR A 266 28.67 -6.45 12.74
CA TYR A 266 28.08 -6.66 11.43
C TYR A 266 28.91 -7.62 10.59
N ASN A 267 30.24 -7.44 10.56
CA ASN A 267 31.15 -8.32 9.84
C ASN A 267 31.12 -9.75 10.38
N TYR A 268 31.13 -9.91 11.71
CA TYR A 268 30.97 -11.21 12.35
C TYR A 268 29.68 -11.92 11.93
N CYS A 269 28.54 -11.22 12.00
CA CYS A 269 27.25 -11.76 11.60
C CYS A 269 27.20 -12.11 10.10
N MET A 270 27.80 -11.28 9.25
CA MET A 270 27.88 -11.51 7.82
C MET A 270 28.75 -12.71 7.47
N THR A 271 29.89 -12.89 8.13
CA THR A 271 30.76 -14.07 7.97
C THR A 271 30.02 -15.34 8.36
N LEU A 272 29.44 -15.37 9.56
CA LEU A 272 28.68 -16.53 10.06
C LEU A 272 27.55 -16.95 9.11
N ARG A 273 26.82 -15.97 8.56
CA ARG A 273 25.78 -16.22 7.57
C ARG A 273 26.36 -16.75 6.25
N ASN A 274 27.39 -16.09 5.72
CA ASN A 274 27.95 -16.43 4.42
C ASN A 274 28.62 -17.81 4.43
N ASP A 275 29.25 -18.20 5.53
CA ASP A 275 29.86 -19.52 5.70
C ASP A 275 28.80 -20.63 5.64
N PHE A 276 27.66 -20.44 6.32
CA PHE A 276 26.53 -21.38 6.23
C PHE A 276 25.94 -21.46 4.83
N LEU A 277 25.76 -20.31 4.16
CA LEU A 277 25.22 -20.26 2.80
C LEU A 277 26.14 -20.97 1.81
N ARG A 278 27.46 -20.80 1.93
CA ARG A 278 28.46 -21.51 1.11
C ARG A 278 28.43 -23.01 1.38
N ALA A 279 28.45 -23.43 2.64
CA ALA A 279 28.39 -24.85 3.01
C ALA A 279 27.11 -25.54 2.52
N SER A 280 26.00 -24.79 2.46
CA SER A 280 24.70 -25.30 2.00
C SER A 280 24.44 -25.07 0.50
N ASN A 281 25.40 -24.46 -0.22
CA ASN A 281 25.28 -24.05 -1.63
C ASN A 281 24.04 -23.18 -1.95
N ILE A 282 23.66 -22.28 -1.03
CA ILE A 282 22.47 -21.41 -1.13
C ILE A 282 22.86 -20.00 -1.57
N HIS A 283 22.14 -19.48 -2.57
CA HIS A 283 22.37 -18.14 -3.13
C HIS A 283 21.17 -17.22 -2.89
N LEU A 284 21.35 -16.15 -2.11
CA LEU A 284 20.29 -15.18 -1.76
C LEU A 284 19.93 -14.19 -2.87
N GLY A 285 20.29 -14.48 -4.12
CA GLY A 285 19.97 -13.63 -5.28
C GLY A 285 18.55 -13.82 -5.83
N SER A 286 17.81 -14.82 -5.34
CA SER A 286 16.46 -15.16 -5.82
C SER A 286 15.51 -15.51 -4.67
N ILE A 287 14.20 -15.41 -4.92
CA ILE A 287 13.15 -15.83 -3.98
C ILE A 287 13.29 -17.31 -3.61
N LYS A 288 13.60 -18.17 -4.59
CA LYS A 288 13.85 -19.60 -4.36
C LYS A 288 15.03 -19.81 -3.39
N GLY A 289 16.11 -19.06 -3.56
CA GLY A 289 17.26 -19.12 -2.66
C GLY A 289 16.94 -18.65 -1.24
N TRP A 290 16.08 -17.64 -1.09
CA TRP A 290 15.58 -17.22 0.23
C TRP A 290 14.74 -18.32 0.90
N GLN A 291 13.81 -18.93 0.18
CA GLN A 291 13.00 -20.04 0.70
C GLN A 291 13.87 -21.22 1.15
N GLN A 292 14.88 -21.59 0.35
CA GLN A 292 15.84 -22.62 0.72
C GLN A 292 16.60 -22.27 2.00
N PHE A 293 17.02 -21.00 2.16
CA PHE A 293 17.70 -20.55 3.38
C PHE A 293 16.80 -20.68 4.62
N VAL A 294 15.53 -20.28 4.51
CA VAL A 294 14.56 -20.42 5.59
C VAL A 294 14.38 -21.90 5.97
N MET A 295 14.16 -22.78 4.99
CA MET A 295 14.02 -24.22 5.24
C MET A 295 15.28 -24.83 5.88
N ALA A 296 16.46 -24.47 5.37
CA ALA A 296 17.74 -24.98 5.90
C ALA A 296 18.01 -24.47 7.34
N SER A 297 17.57 -23.25 7.66
CA SER A 297 17.72 -22.66 8.98
C SER A 297 16.92 -23.36 10.07
N ALA A 298 15.78 -23.96 9.71
CA ALA A 298 14.94 -24.72 10.65
C ALA A 298 15.46 -26.14 10.92
N ARG A 299 16.34 -26.66 10.07
CA ARG A 299 16.80 -28.07 10.11
C ARG A 299 18.10 -28.29 10.86
N SER A 300 18.84 -27.22 11.19
CA SER A 300 20.14 -27.34 11.85
C SER A 300 20.41 -26.18 12.80
N GLN A 301 21.22 -26.45 13.84
CA GLN A 301 21.65 -25.41 14.77
C GLN A 301 22.53 -24.35 14.08
N SER A 302 23.40 -24.75 13.14
CA SER A 302 24.21 -23.84 12.33
C SER A 302 23.34 -22.95 11.44
N GLY A 303 22.30 -23.51 10.84
CA GLY A 303 21.33 -22.76 10.05
C GLY A 303 20.53 -21.75 10.88
N ARG A 304 20.08 -22.15 12.09
CA ARG A 304 19.42 -21.22 13.02
C ARG A 304 20.34 -20.07 13.42
N ARG A 305 21.61 -20.34 13.73
CA ARG A 305 22.62 -19.31 14.02
C ARG A 305 22.83 -18.37 12.83
N ALA A 306 22.91 -18.90 11.62
CA ALA A 306 23.03 -18.08 10.40
C ALA A 306 21.80 -17.19 10.16
N MET A 307 20.59 -17.66 10.47
CA MET A 307 19.36 -16.87 10.37
C MET A 307 19.32 -15.75 11.41
N LEU A 308 19.69 -16.03 12.67
CA LEU A 308 19.79 -15.01 13.71
C LEU A 308 20.84 -13.96 13.34
N ALA A 309 22.01 -14.38 12.84
CA ALA A 309 23.04 -13.47 12.36
C ALA A 309 22.59 -12.63 11.16
N HIS A 310 21.82 -13.21 10.22
CA HIS A 310 21.22 -12.46 9.12
C HIS A 310 20.28 -11.36 9.63
N ARG A 311 19.43 -11.69 10.61
CA ARG A 311 18.49 -10.73 11.22
C ARG A 311 19.24 -9.63 11.97
N GLU A 312 20.22 -9.98 12.79
CA GLU A 312 21.02 -9.03 13.55
C GLU A 312 21.82 -8.08 12.65
N ALA A 313 22.47 -8.59 11.59
CA ALA A 313 23.16 -7.75 10.62
C ALA A 313 22.21 -6.73 9.94
N LYS A 314 20.96 -7.14 9.68
CA LYS A 314 19.92 -6.27 9.14
C LYS A 314 19.48 -5.22 10.16
N GLU A 315 19.29 -5.60 11.43
CA GLU A 315 18.94 -4.67 12.51
C GLU A 315 20.04 -3.62 12.72
N ILE A 316 21.32 -4.04 12.74
CA ILE A 316 22.47 -3.13 12.81
C ILE A 316 22.43 -2.12 11.66
N ALA A 317 22.28 -2.56 10.42
CA ALA A 317 22.26 -1.64 9.28
C ALA A 317 21.07 -0.67 9.32
N LEU A 318 19.87 -1.15 9.64
CA LEU A 318 18.66 -0.33 9.59
C LEU A 318 18.56 0.72 10.72
N GLY A 319 19.16 0.45 11.89
CA GLY A 319 18.97 1.25 13.11
C GLY A 319 20.26 1.67 13.81
N THR A 320 21.31 1.98 13.05
CA THR A 320 22.62 2.40 13.60
C THR A 320 22.51 3.65 14.46
N ASP A 321 23.40 3.79 15.45
CA ASP A 321 23.46 5.01 16.27
C ASP A 321 23.84 6.23 15.43
N GLY A 322 24.66 6.04 14.39
CA GLY A 322 25.00 7.10 13.45
C GLY A 322 23.78 7.67 12.72
N LYS A 323 22.78 6.83 12.39
CA LYS A 323 21.54 7.30 11.75
C LYS A 323 20.68 8.11 12.70
N LEU A 324 20.62 7.72 13.97
CA LEU A 324 19.89 8.47 14.98
C LEU A 324 20.54 9.84 15.26
N ARG A 325 21.87 9.93 15.22
CA ARG A 325 22.57 11.22 15.27
C ARG A 325 22.21 12.13 14.10
N ILE A 326 22.25 11.60 12.87
CA ILE A 326 21.81 12.37 11.69
C ILE A 326 20.33 12.76 11.80
N LEU A 327 19.47 11.89 12.33
CA LEU A 327 18.08 12.24 12.59
C LEU A 327 17.99 13.44 13.53
N LEU A 328 18.70 13.42 14.66
CA LEU A 328 18.74 14.53 15.61
C LEU A 328 19.22 15.83 14.95
N ASP A 329 20.29 15.78 14.16
CA ASP A 329 20.81 16.94 13.44
C ASP A 329 19.77 17.53 12.47
N LEU A 330 19.09 16.67 11.71
CA LEU A 330 18.03 17.08 10.79
C LEU A 330 16.81 17.66 11.53
N LEU A 331 16.43 17.06 12.66
CA LEU A 331 15.34 17.56 13.49
C LEU A 331 15.66 18.96 14.05
N ALA A 332 16.88 19.17 14.51
CA ALA A 332 17.33 20.48 14.99
C ALA A 332 17.43 21.51 13.86
N GLN A 333 17.95 21.12 12.70
CA GLN A 333 18.13 22.00 11.55
C GLN A 333 16.80 22.53 10.99
N HIS A 334 15.75 21.69 10.98
CA HIS A 334 14.47 22.03 10.36
C HIS A 334 13.41 22.46 11.37
N TYR A 335 13.71 22.56 12.66
CA TYR A 335 12.76 23.13 13.63
C TYR A 335 12.47 24.61 13.27
N PRO A 336 11.20 25.08 13.27
CA PRO A 336 9.96 24.43 13.75
C PRO A 336 9.07 23.82 12.63
N GLU A 337 9.65 23.43 11.50
CA GLU A 337 8.90 22.87 10.37
C GLU A 337 8.31 21.49 10.70
N LYS A 338 7.22 21.13 10.01
CA LYS A 338 6.61 19.80 10.17
C LYS A 338 7.42 18.74 9.42
N MET A 339 7.77 17.67 10.14
CA MET A 339 8.66 16.62 9.66
C MET A 339 8.01 15.24 9.77
N LEU A 340 8.17 14.44 8.72
CA LEU A 340 7.77 13.03 8.69
C LEU A 340 9.01 12.15 8.69
N ILE A 341 9.07 11.20 9.62
CA ILE A 341 10.19 10.27 9.79
C ILE A 341 9.72 8.87 9.43
N PHE A 342 10.49 8.20 8.58
CA PHE A 342 10.14 6.89 8.08
C PHE A 342 11.26 5.89 8.30
N THR A 343 10.86 4.72 8.79
CA THR A 343 11.76 3.59 8.97
C THR A 343 11.06 2.29 8.61
N ASN A 344 11.84 1.33 8.14
CA ASN A 344 11.38 0.00 7.76
C ASN A 344 11.17 -0.92 8.99
N GLY A 345 11.80 -0.61 10.13
CA GLY A 345 11.81 -1.47 11.31
C GLY A 345 10.99 -0.89 12.47
N ASN A 346 10.02 -1.66 12.97
CA ASN A 346 9.24 -1.26 14.15
C ASN A 346 10.12 -1.03 15.39
N ALA A 347 11.19 -1.81 15.56
CA ALA A 347 12.11 -1.65 16.68
C ALA A 347 12.79 -0.26 16.66
N THR A 348 13.29 0.16 15.49
CA THR A 348 13.88 1.48 15.30
C THR A 348 12.86 2.59 15.48
N LEU A 349 11.62 2.38 15.01
CA LEU A 349 10.54 3.34 15.19
C LEU A 349 10.20 3.58 16.67
N TYR A 350 10.02 2.50 17.44
CA TYR A 350 9.75 2.61 18.87
C TYR A 350 10.93 3.22 19.63
N ARG A 351 12.17 2.92 19.22
CA ARG A 351 13.36 3.57 19.75
C ARG A 351 13.34 5.09 19.52
N ILE A 352 13.04 5.53 18.30
CA ILE A 352 12.86 6.96 17.96
C ILE A 352 11.77 7.58 18.82
N SER A 353 10.64 6.89 18.98
CA SER A 353 9.52 7.39 19.76
C SER A 353 9.87 7.58 21.24
N GLN A 354 10.55 6.61 21.84
CA GLN A 354 10.92 6.63 23.26
C GLN A 354 12.06 7.61 23.54
N GLU A 355 13.10 7.64 22.70
CA GLU A 355 14.26 8.50 22.92
C GLU A 355 13.98 9.97 22.58
N LEU A 356 13.15 10.23 21.56
CA LEU A 356 12.90 11.59 21.04
C LEU A 356 11.52 12.14 21.37
N LEU A 357 10.68 11.37 22.07
CA LEU A 357 9.29 11.72 22.40
C LEU A 357 8.44 12.07 21.16
N ILE A 358 8.73 11.41 20.04
CA ILE A 358 8.01 11.60 18.78
C ILE A 358 6.89 10.56 18.69
N PRO A 359 5.64 10.96 18.42
CA PRO A 359 4.54 10.01 18.18
C PRO A 359 4.88 9.03 17.07
N ALA A 360 4.55 7.75 17.27
CA ALA A 360 4.84 6.67 16.34
C ALA A 360 3.57 5.97 15.86
N ILE A 361 3.44 5.77 14.54
CA ILE A 361 2.35 5.00 13.95
C ILE A 361 2.89 3.70 13.34
N THR A 362 2.35 2.58 13.80
CA THR A 362 2.59 1.23 13.29
C THR A 362 1.30 0.57 12.83
N HIS A 363 1.41 -0.64 12.26
CA HIS A 363 0.24 -1.42 11.82
C HIS A 363 -0.57 -1.94 13.02
N GLN A 364 0.04 -1.94 14.19
CA GLN A 364 -0.58 -2.33 15.45
C GLN A 364 -1.22 -1.15 16.18
N THR A 365 -0.96 0.10 15.74
CA THR A 365 -1.57 1.29 16.35
C THR A 365 -3.08 1.26 16.14
N PRO A 366 -3.89 1.25 17.22
CA PRO A 366 -5.35 1.27 17.15
C PRO A 366 -5.88 2.43 16.32
N VAL A 367 -7.02 2.22 15.64
CA VAL A 367 -7.62 3.21 14.72
C VAL A 367 -7.89 4.56 15.42
N LYS A 368 -8.43 4.53 16.65
CA LYS A 368 -8.71 5.75 17.43
C LYS A 368 -7.43 6.53 17.77
N GLU A 369 -6.38 5.83 18.19
CA GLU A 369 -5.08 6.44 18.52
C GLU A 369 -4.41 7.01 17.27
N ARG A 370 -4.42 6.25 16.16
CA ARG A 370 -3.91 6.70 14.86
C ARG A 370 -4.60 7.99 14.42
N HIS A 371 -5.93 8.06 14.53
CA HIS A 371 -6.71 9.23 14.16
C HIS A 371 -6.33 10.45 15.00
N ASP A 372 -6.18 10.28 16.33
CA ASP A 372 -5.77 11.36 17.24
C ASP A 372 -4.37 11.90 16.91
N ILE A 373 -3.38 11.01 16.73
CA ILE A 373 -2.01 11.39 16.39
C ILE A 373 -1.98 12.19 15.07
N LEU A 374 -2.69 11.74 14.04
CA LEU A 374 -2.75 12.42 12.75
C LEU A 374 -3.46 13.77 12.84
N LYS A 375 -4.54 13.87 13.63
CA LYS A 375 -5.24 15.13 13.88
C LYS A 375 -4.31 16.15 14.54
N ARG A 376 -3.62 15.77 15.61
CA ARG A 376 -2.70 16.65 16.36
C ARG A 376 -1.49 17.06 15.54
N PHE A 377 -0.99 16.19 14.66
CA PHE A 377 0.02 16.55 13.65
C PHE A 377 -0.52 17.54 12.60
N ARG A 378 -1.75 17.37 12.13
CA ARG A 378 -2.41 18.29 11.20
C ARG A 378 -2.60 19.68 11.81
N GLU A 379 -3.05 19.75 13.05
CA GLU A 379 -3.22 21.00 13.81
C GLU A 379 -1.88 21.65 14.18
N GLY A 380 -0.78 20.89 14.14
CA GLY A 380 0.58 21.39 14.39
C GLY A 380 0.99 21.36 15.86
N GLU A 381 0.19 20.72 16.72
CA GLU A 381 0.57 20.34 18.09
C GLU A 381 1.77 19.39 18.04
N TYR A 382 1.72 18.39 17.16
CA TYR A 382 2.89 17.58 16.83
C TYR A 382 3.60 18.15 15.59
N ARG A 383 4.89 18.45 15.75
CA ARG A 383 5.75 18.89 14.65
C ARG A 383 6.45 17.74 13.95
N CYS A 384 6.63 16.63 14.66
CA CYS A 384 7.27 15.44 14.12
C CYS A 384 6.32 14.25 14.27
N LEU A 385 6.31 13.39 13.26
CA LEU A 385 5.59 12.13 13.28
C LEU A 385 6.47 11.05 12.68
N ALA A 386 6.61 9.93 13.37
CA ALA A 386 7.37 8.78 12.90
C ALA A 386 6.42 7.64 12.50
N ALA A 387 6.69 6.97 11.37
CA ALA A 387 5.85 5.87 10.92
C ALA A 387 6.65 4.72 10.28
N SER A 388 6.14 3.50 10.48
CA SER A 388 6.66 2.27 9.85
C SER A 388 5.59 1.73 8.92
N HIS A 389 5.83 1.70 7.60
CA HIS A 389 4.97 1.05 6.58
C HIS A 389 3.45 1.38 6.56
N VAL A 390 2.94 2.25 7.43
CA VAL A 390 1.48 2.35 7.71
C VAL A 390 0.84 3.57 7.09
N LEU A 391 1.64 4.53 6.66
CA LEU A 391 1.18 5.61 5.79
C LEU A 391 1.25 5.20 4.30
N ASN A 392 1.40 3.91 4.01
CA ASN A 392 1.59 3.41 2.66
C ASN A 392 0.27 3.36 1.85
N GLU A 393 -0.87 3.14 2.49
CA GLU A 393 -2.15 2.87 1.81
C GLU A 393 -3.31 3.59 2.53
N GLY A 394 -3.82 4.64 1.90
CA GLY A 394 -5.16 5.13 2.18
C GLY A 394 -5.38 6.00 3.42
N VAL A 395 -4.31 6.54 3.98
CA VAL A 395 -4.37 7.55 5.04
C VAL A 395 -3.96 8.89 4.46
N ASP A 396 -4.81 9.90 4.60
CA ASP A 396 -4.49 11.31 4.29
C ASP A 396 -3.39 11.80 5.26
N VAL A 397 -2.13 11.73 4.81
CA VAL A 397 -0.99 12.17 5.60
C VAL A 397 -0.96 13.70 5.59
N PRO A 398 -0.97 14.37 6.76
CA PRO A 398 -1.00 15.83 6.80
C PRO A 398 0.25 16.46 6.19
N ASP A 399 0.08 17.69 5.69
CA ASP A 399 1.14 18.45 5.03
C ASP A 399 2.41 18.54 5.89
N ALA A 400 3.54 18.12 5.31
CA ALA A 400 4.87 18.22 5.91
C ALA A 400 5.83 18.90 4.93
N ARG A 401 6.87 19.58 5.44
CA ARG A 401 7.89 20.21 4.58
C ARG A 401 9.11 19.31 4.35
N VAL A 402 9.43 18.50 5.36
CA VAL A 402 10.61 17.65 5.37
C VAL A 402 10.20 16.20 5.60
N ALA A 403 10.73 15.32 4.77
CA ALA A 403 10.64 13.89 4.97
C ALA A 403 12.03 13.30 5.19
N ILE A 404 12.15 12.38 6.15
CA ILE A 404 13.39 11.71 6.50
C ILE A 404 13.18 10.20 6.40
N ILE A 405 13.88 9.54 5.48
CA ILE A 405 13.89 8.09 5.33
C ILE A 405 15.17 7.55 5.96
N LEU A 406 15.04 6.87 7.10
CA LEU A 406 16.17 6.31 7.86
C LEU A 406 16.57 4.91 7.41
N SER A 407 15.69 4.20 6.70
CA SER A 407 15.98 2.84 6.25
C SER A 407 15.13 2.49 5.03
N GLY A 408 15.77 2.10 3.91
CA GLY A 408 15.10 1.88 2.62
C GLY A 408 15.16 0.43 2.13
N THR A 409 14.04 -0.06 1.57
CA THR A 409 13.97 -1.29 0.74
C THR A 409 13.87 -0.92 -0.75
N GLY A 410 14.00 -1.91 -1.64
CA GLY A 410 13.82 -1.69 -3.09
C GLY A 410 12.42 -1.19 -3.48
N SER A 411 11.40 -1.44 -2.67
CA SER A 411 10.01 -0.96 -2.85
C SER A 411 9.81 0.54 -2.55
N SER A 412 10.83 1.24 -2.04
CA SER A 412 10.70 2.63 -1.59
C SER A 412 10.60 3.67 -2.73
N ARG A 413 10.68 3.27 -4.02
CA ARG A 413 10.62 4.18 -5.17
C ARG A 413 9.20 4.68 -5.44
N GLU A 414 8.22 3.79 -5.41
CA GLU A 414 6.78 4.13 -5.41
C GLU A 414 6.41 5.00 -4.20
N TYR A 415 7.03 4.69 -3.07
CA TYR A 415 6.83 5.36 -1.81
C TYR A 415 7.32 6.83 -1.80
N ILE A 416 8.49 7.11 -2.38
CA ILE A 416 9.01 8.48 -2.56
C ILE A 416 8.10 9.30 -3.48
N GLN A 417 7.56 8.68 -4.54
CA GLN A 417 6.59 9.33 -5.43
C GLN A 417 5.24 9.58 -4.76
N ARG A 418 4.80 8.71 -3.83
CA ARG A 418 3.62 8.95 -2.98
C ARG A 418 3.87 10.08 -1.98
N LEU A 419 5.07 10.15 -1.40
CA LEU A 419 5.46 11.14 -0.40
C LEU A 419 5.66 12.55 -0.97
N GLY A 420 6.09 12.67 -2.23
CA GLY A 420 6.17 13.94 -2.96
C GLY A 420 4.83 14.69 -3.10
N ARG A 421 3.70 14.06 -2.75
CA ARG A 421 2.36 14.68 -2.68
C ARG A 421 1.96 15.18 -1.31
N VAL A 422 2.55 14.59 -0.27
CA VAL A 422 2.40 15.02 1.13
C VAL A 422 3.32 16.21 1.41
N LEU A 423 4.42 16.30 0.66
CA LEU A 423 5.36 17.40 0.75
C LEU A 423 4.86 18.61 -0.06
N ARG A 424 4.54 19.72 0.61
CA ARG A 424 4.14 20.98 -0.03
C ARG A 424 5.21 22.05 0.08
N LYS A 425 5.19 22.99 -0.86
CA LYS A 425 5.91 24.27 -0.71
C LYS A 425 5.32 24.99 0.52
N GLY A 426 6.17 25.53 1.38
CA GLY A 426 5.72 26.29 2.55
C GLY A 426 4.78 27.45 2.18
N LYS A 427 4.12 28.07 3.17
CA LYS A 427 3.17 29.18 3.01
C LYS A 427 3.69 30.37 2.16
N ASP A 428 5.00 30.45 1.92
CA ASP A 428 5.66 31.52 1.18
C ASP A 428 6.00 31.19 -0.28
N GLY A 429 5.55 30.06 -0.84
CA GLY A 429 5.68 29.75 -2.28
C GLY A 429 7.11 29.45 -2.80
N GLU A 430 8.15 29.85 -2.08
CA GLU A 430 9.56 29.74 -2.50
C GLU A 430 10.30 28.50 -1.96
N LYS A 431 9.79 27.84 -0.91
CA LYS A 431 10.54 26.79 -0.21
C LYS A 431 10.24 25.40 -0.76
N VAL A 432 11.22 24.82 -1.45
CA VAL A 432 11.22 23.46 -2.02
C VAL A 432 11.08 22.40 -0.91
N ALA A 433 10.30 21.35 -1.16
CA ALA A 433 10.19 20.18 -0.29
C ALA A 433 11.51 19.42 -0.19
N LEU A 434 11.89 18.95 1.00
CA LEU A 434 13.16 18.25 1.23
C LEU A 434 12.91 16.78 1.59
N LEU A 435 13.55 15.88 0.85
CA LEU A 435 13.55 14.46 1.15
C LEU A 435 14.97 14.01 1.48
N TYR A 436 15.19 13.66 2.75
CA TYR A 436 16.45 13.10 3.21
C TYR A 436 16.42 11.57 3.16
N GLU A 437 17.48 10.99 2.63
CA GLU A 437 17.67 9.55 2.61
C GLU A 437 18.97 9.20 3.34
N VAL A 438 18.85 8.59 4.52
CA VAL A 438 20.00 8.24 5.36
C VAL A 438 20.36 6.77 5.17
N VAL A 439 21.55 6.49 4.64
CA VAL A 439 21.99 5.16 4.21
C VAL A 439 23.27 4.74 4.91
N ALA A 440 23.33 3.52 5.46
CA ALA A 440 24.57 3.00 6.02
C ALA A 440 25.55 2.53 4.92
N GLU A 441 26.77 3.07 4.92
CA GLU A 441 27.84 2.74 3.96
C GLU A 441 28.36 1.31 4.12
N ASP A 442 28.71 0.68 2.99
CA ASP A 442 29.24 -0.68 2.95
C ASP A 442 28.28 -1.71 3.58
N THR A 443 26.98 -1.46 3.46
CA THR A 443 25.93 -2.39 3.90
C THR A 443 25.00 -2.79 2.75
N SER A 444 24.08 -3.70 3.03
CA SER A 444 23.02 -4.07 2.08
C SER A 444 22.13 -2.90 1.67
N GLU A 445 22.08 -1.81 2.46
CA GLU A 445 21.29 -0.62 2.14
C GLU A 445 21.87 0.21 0.99
N GLU A 446 23.20 0.31 0.88
CA GLU A 446 23.83 1.07 -0.21
C GLU A 446 23.48 0.47 -1.58
N ARG A 447 23.53 -0.86 -1.70
CA ARG A 447 23.11 -1.56 -2.92
C ARG A 447 21.62 -1.35 -3.21
N THR A 448 20.81 -1.29 -2.17
CA THR A 448 19.36 -1.06 -2.27
C THR A 448 19.07 0.38 -2.69
N SER A 449 19.85 1.35 -2.22
CA SER A 449 19.77 2.75 -2.64
C SER A 449 20.25 2.97 -4.07
N TRP A 450 21.37 2.36 -4.46
CA TRP A 450 21.90 2.48 -5.82
C TRP A 450 20.93 1.96 -6.89
N ARG A 451 20.21 0.85 -6.61
CA ARG A 451 19.13 0.35 -7.49
C ARG A 451 17.96 1.34 -7.61
N ARG A 452 17.70 2.17 -6.59
CA ARG A 452 16.59 3.15 -6.59
C ARG A 452 16.86 4.34 -7.51
N HIS A 453 18.11 4.80 -7.56
CA HIS A 453 18.53 5.96 -8.38
C HIS A 453 18.85 5.62 -9.85
N GLY A 454 18.41 4.46 -10.34
CA GLY A 454 18.46 4.15 -11.79
C GLY A 454 19.80 3.62 -12.32
N GLY A 455 20.71 3.16 -11.48
CA GLY A 455 22.00 2.54 -11.89
C GLY A 455 21.88 1.22 -12.70
N GLY A 456 20.69 0.88 -13.20
CA GLY A 456 20.40 -0.35 -13.94
C GLY A 456 20.34 -0.20 -15.47
N SER A 457 20.85 0.89 -16.05
CA SER A 457 21.09 0.91 -17.50
C SER A 457 22.20 -0.07 -17.85
N LYS A 458 21.93 -0.99 -18.78
CA LYS A 458 22.86 -2.03 -19.23
C LYS A 458 24.13 -1.41 -19.83
N ASN A 459 25.26 -2.09 -19.60
CA ASN A 459 26.62 -1.84 -20.08
C ASN A 459 27.43 -0.73 -19.39
N GLU A 460 28.10 -1.08 -18.28
CA GLU A 460 29.46 -0.57 -18.03
C GLU A 460 30.38 -1.75 -17.64
N PRO A 461 31.57 -1.90 -18.26
CA PRO A 461 32.51 -2.93 -17.86
C PRO A 461 33.05 -2.64 -16.45
N ARG A 462 33.29 -3.70 -15.69
CA ARG A 462 33.98 -3.65 -14.39
C ARG A 462 35.26 -2.79 -14.51
N ARG A 463 35.21 -1.55 -14.02
CA ARG A 463 36.39 -0.68 -13.93
C ARG A 463 37.41 -1.33 -13.00
N ARG A 464 38.57 -1.68 -13.58
CA ARG A 464 39.80 -2.01 -12.86
C ARG A 464 40.16 -0.83 -11.94
N LYS A 465 40.60 -1.14 -10.73
CA LYS A 465 41.17 -0.17 -9.78
C LYS A 465 42.31 0.60 -10.47
N GLN A 466 42.20 1.92 -10.48
CA GLN A 466 43.32 2.85 -10.69
C GLN A 466 43.20 4.01 -9.69
N PRO A 467 44.32 4.67 -9.37
CA PRO A 467 44.59 5.23 -8.06
C PRO A 467 44.02 6.64 -7.85
N GLU A 468 44.10 7.05 -6.59
CA GLU A 468 43.53 8.24 -5.95
C GLU A 468 43.70 9.55 -6.72
N GLY A 469 42.61 10.33 -6.77
CA GLY A 469 42.64 11.72 -7.19
C GLY A 469 41.23 12.32 -7.30
N ALA A 470 40.99 13.41 -6.55
CA ALA A 470 39.82 14.29 -6.56
C ALA A 470 38.51 13.78 -5.91
N LYS A 471 38.42 13.96 -4.58
CA LYS A 471 37.16 13.98 -3.82
C LYS A 471 36.56 15.40 -3.86
N THR A 472 35.34 15.55 -4.35
CA THR A 472 34.48 16.71 -4.07
C THR A 472 33.18 16.24 -3.42
N GLY A 473 33.25 15.91 -2.14
CA GLY A 473 32.11 15.81 -1.24
C GLY A 473 32.34 16.79 -0.11
N LYS A 474 31.39 17.69 0.16
CA LYS A 474 31.49 18.65 1.27
C LYS A 474 31.55 17.88 2.59
N GLN A 475 32.74 17.87 3.19
CA GLN A 475 33.03 17.41 4.53
C GLN A 475 32.74 18.58 5.48
N LEU A 476 31.87 18.41 6.46
CA LEU A 476 31.76 19.36 7.56
C LEU A 476 32.83 19.01 8.59
N GLU A 477 33.66 19.98 8.96
CA GLU A 477 34.71 19.82 9.97
C GLU A 477 34.09 19.64 11.35
N LEU A 478 34.59 18.62 12.07
CA LEU A 478 34.23 18.33 13.45
C LEU A 478 34.86 19.40 14.35
N LEU A 479 34.05 20.12 15.11
CA LEU A 479 34.55 20.92 16.23
C LEU A 479 35.11 19.98 17.32
N PRO A 480 36.19 20.37 18.01
CA PRO A 480 36.91 19.49 18.94
C PRO A 480 36.05 19.08 20.13
N GLU A 481 36.25 17.83 20.58
CA GLU A 481 35.61 17.23 21.76
C GLU A 481 36.03 17.98 23.04
N GLN A 482 35.24 18.97 23.47
CA GLN A 482 35.23 19.36 24.88
C GLN A 482 34.15 18.52 25.58
N GLY A 483 34.63 17.50 26.31
CA GLY A 483 33.78 16.56 27.04
C GLY A 483 32.89 17.26 28.06
N TYR A 484 31.58 17.15 27.88
CA TYR A 484 30.61 17.44 28.94
C TYR A 484 30.78 16.40 30.06
N GLN A 485 31.37 16.81 31.20
CA GLN A 485 31.40 15.99 32.40
C GLN A 485 30.02 16.01 33.07
N VAL A 486 29.22 14.97 32.84
CA VAL A 486 28.01 14.71 33.62
C VAL A 486 28.43 14.00 34.91
N LYS A 487 28.34 14.68 36.07
CA LYS A 487 28.47 14.01 37.38
C LYS A 487 27.29 13.03 37.53
N PRO A 488 27.53 11.74 37.77
CA PRO A 488 26.45 10.77 37.97
C PRO A 488 25.72 11.09 39.28
N ARG A 489 24.46 11.52 39.21
CA ARG A 489 23.55 11.46 40.36
C ARG A 489 23.03 10.03 40.48
N SER A 490 23.15 9.45 41.66
CA SER A 490 22.61 8.12 41.97
C SER A 490 21.08 8.20 42.03
N SER A 491 20.39 7.57 41.08
CA SER A 491 18.95 7.31 41.18
C SER A 491 18.71 6.08 42.06
N PRO A 492 17.79 6.11 43.04
CA PRO A 492 17.47 4.93 43.85
C PRO A 492 16.85 3.83 42.98
N ARG A 493 17.23 2.57 43.26
CA ARG A 493 16.74 1.38 42.55
C ARG A 493 15.33 1.01 43.05
N ALA A 494 14.52 0.43 42.17
CA ALA A 494 13.08 0.19 42.33
C ALA A 494 12.64 -0.82 43.44
N ALA A 495 13.42 -1.01 44.50
CA ALA A 495 13.08 -1.91 45.62
C ALA A 495 13.68 -1.47 46.97
N GLU A 496 13.87 -0.16 47.18
CA GLU A 496 14.15 0.38 48.52
C GLU A 496 12.83 0.79 49.21
N SER A 497 12.69 0.46 50.48
CA SER A 497 11.49 0.68 51.28
C SER A 497 11.13 2.16 51.35
N LYS A 498 9.83 2.48 51.20
CA LYS A 498 9.30 3.84 51.31
C LYS A 498 9.65 4.45 52.68
N GLY A 499 10.64 5.33 52.71
CA GLY A 499 10.82 6.31 53.78
C GLY A 499 9.62 7.26 53.83
N LYS A 500 9.21 7.63 55.03
CA LYS A 500 8.03 8.44 55.33
C LYS A 500 8.01 9.73 54.50
N TRP A 501 6.92 9.96 53.79
CA TRP A 501 6.55 11.27 53.27
C TRP A 501 6.07 12.12 54.45
N GLY A 502 6.81 13.18 54.75
CA GLY A 502 6.48 14.12 55.81
C GLY A 502 7.67 15.03 56.12
N ASP A 503 7.48 16.30 55.79
CA ASP A 503 8.17 17.50 56.26
C ASP A 503 9.37 18.01 55.46
N GLU A 504 9.33 19.35 55.29
CA GLU A 504 10.33 20.31 54.80
C GLU A 504 10.43 20.51 53.26
N ASP A 505 10.34 21.70 52.68
CA ASP A 505 9.88 23.02 53.12
C ASP A 505 9.68 23.86 51.84
N ASP A 506 8.68 24.74 51.86
CA ASP A 506 8.57 25.89 50.97
C ASP A 506 9.77 26.81 51.21
N GLU A 507 10.49 27.22 50.15
CA GLU A 507 11.04 28.58 50.02
C GLU A 507 11.71 28.80 48.63
N PHE A 508 11.11 29.74 47.89
CA PHE A 508 11.57 30.58 46.76
C PHE A 508 12.03 29.98 45.42
#